data_AF-A0A946USQ1-F1
#
_entry.id   AF-A0A946USQ1-F1
#
_cell.length_a   1.000
_cell.length_b   1.000
_cell.length_c   1.000
_cell.angle_alpha   90.00
_cell.angle_beta   90.00
_cell.angle_gamma   90.00
#
_symmetry.space_group_name_H-M   'P 1'
#
loop_
_entity.id
_entity.type
_entity.pdbx_description
1 polymer ?
#
loop_
_entity_poly.entity_id
_entity_poly.type
_entity_poly.pdbx_seq_one_letter_code
_entity_poly.pdbx_strand_id
1 'polypeptide(L)'
;SEQLGTGHAVMQAMPETPDDNQVLVLFGDVPLTRPETLRPLIDTTGTDEMSVLTVDMNDPTGYGRIVRENGNVCRIVEEKDANSAEKAIKEINSGVMLAPAIRLRAWLEQLGNDNAQGEYYLTDVIGMAVADGVTVHGVKAANQEEVMGINDKKQLAEAERALQARLVGELMAEGVGFADPARVDIRGSLKCGSDVFIDINAIFEGDVELGDGVVIESNNLIRDSRLGAGTVVHSNCHIEGATAGEQCELGPFARLRPGAELAANVKVGNFVEIKKSKVADGSKVNHLTYIGDTDIGKNVNVGAGTITCNYDGANKHRTKIGDGAFIGSGVNLVAPVEVGSGVTIGAGSTITKNVDDNQLAISRAKQATIKGWKRPEKKRS
;
A
#
# COMPACT_ATOMS: atom_id res chain seq x y z
N SER A 1 10.33 -15.44 -27.48
CA SER A 1 11.69 -14.90 -27.30
C SER A 1 12.56 -16.01 -26.76
N GLU A 2 13.81 -16.10 -27.21
CA GLU A 2 14.81 -17.02 -26.67
C GLU A 2 15.55 -16.33 -25.52
N GLN A 3 15.91 -17.09 -24.47
CA GLN A 3 16.69 -16.57 -23.33
C GLN A 3 18.16 -16.94 -23.56
N LEU A 4 18.90 -16.06 -24.23
CA LEU A 4 20.30 -16.29 -24.62
C LEU A 4 21.31 -15.47 -23.80
N GLY A 5 20.90 -14.94 -22.64
CA GLY A 5 21.73 -14.09 -21.78
C GLY A 5 21.41 -12.59 -21.86
N THR A 6 21.96 -11.84 -20.90
CA THR A 6 21.72 -10.40 -20.72
C THR A 6 22.26 -9.56 -21.87
N GLY A 7 23.41 -9.93 -22.45
CA GLY A 7 23.98 -9.25 -23.61
C GLY A 7 23.05 -9.35 -24.82
N HIS A 8 22.52 -10.55 -25.09
CA HIS A 8 21.55 -10.76 -26.17
C HIS A 8 20.27 -9.96 -25.94
N ALA A 9 19.78 -9.84 -24.70
CA ALA A 9 18.60 -9.03 -24.39
C ALA A 9 18.83 -7.54 -24.73
N VAL A 10 19.98 -6.97 -24.38
CA VAL A 10 20.33 -5.59 -24.74
C VAL A 10 20.48 -5.43 -26.26
N MET A 11 21.08 -6.39 -26.96
CA MET A 11 21.17 -6.38 -28.43
C MET A 11 19.82 -6.19 -29.10
N GLN A 12 18.74 -6.78 -28.57
CA GLN A 12 17.41 -6.63 -29.16
C GLN A 12 16.86 -5.20 -29.04
N ALA A 13 17.33 -4.40 -28.08
CA ALA A 13 16.90 -3.01 -27.88
C ALA A 13 17.77 -2.00 -28.66
N MET A 14 18.99 -2.36 -29.02
CA MET A 14 19.93 -1.45 -29.69
C MET A 14 19.50 -0.94 -31.07
N PRO A 15 18.78 -1.68 -31.94
CA PRO A 15 18.39 -1.20 -33.27
C PRO A 15 17.58 0.11 -33.25
N GLU A 16 16.83 0.36 -32.19
CA GLU A 16 16.00 1.58 -32.03
C GLU A 16 16.74 2.70 -31.29
N THR A 17 17.98 2.47 -30.84
CA THR A 17 18.77 3.41 -30.04
C THR A 17 19.70 4.24 -30.95
N PRO A 18 19.59 5.58 -30.98
CA PRO A 18 20.52 6.45 -31.70
C PRO A 18 21.96 6.35 -31.20
N ASP A 19 22.92 6.44 -32.11
CA ASP A 19 24.35 6.25 -31.81
C ASP A 19 24.96 7.38 -30.96
N ASP A 20 24.38 8.58 -31.00
CA ASP A 20 24.79 9.77 -30.24
C ASP A 20 24.24 9.82 -28.81
N ASN A 21 23.45 8.82 -28.40
CA ASN A 21 22.91 8.72 -27.05
C ASN A 21 23.85 7.98 -26.08
N GLN A 22 23.60 8.16 -24.79
CA GLN A 22 24.06 7.23 -23.75
C GLN A 22 22.95 6.25 -23.37
N VAL A 23 23.34 5.01 -23.10
CA VAL A 23 22.45 3.90 -22.76
C VAL A 23 22.66 3.52 -21.31
N LEU A 24 21.62 3.71 -20.51
CA LEU A 24 21.56 3.22 -19.13
C LEU A 24 20.82 1.88 -19.12
N VAL A 25 21.51 0.80 -18.74
CA VAL A 25 20.95 -0.54 -18.62
C VAL A 25 20.48 -0.77 -17.18
N LEU A 26 19.22 -1.15 -17.03
CA LEU A 26 18.57 -1.46 -15.74
C LEU A 26 17.93 -2.86 -15.76
N PHE A 27 17.62 -3.36 -14.56
CA PHE A 27 17.11 -4.72 -14.34
C PHE A 27 15.72 -4.65 -13.71
N GLY A 28 14.74 -5.33 -14.33
CA GLY A 28 13.34 -5.30 -13.88
C GLY A 28 13.09 -6.00 -12.54
N ASP A 29 14.02 -6.84 -12.10
CA ASP A 29 14.02 -7.57 -10.84
C ASP A 29 14.84 -6.88 -9.74
N VAL A 30 15.30 -5.64 -9.95
CA VAL A 30 16.01 -4.79 -8.97
C VAL A 30 15.15 -3.55 -8.63
N PRO A 31 14.01 -3.72 -7.94
CA PRO A 31 12.97 -2.69 -7.88
C PRO A 31 13.28 -1.53 -6.93
N LEU A 32 14.29 -1.64 -6.08
CA LEU A 32 14.58 -0.64 -5.04
C LEU A 32 15.55 0.46 -5.50
N THR A 33 16.12 0.32 -6.70
CA THR A 33 17.04 1.28 -7.30
C THR A 33 16.44 2.68 -7.32
N ARG A 34 17.14 3.65 -6.76
CA ARG A 34 16.67 5.03 -6.70
C ARG A 34 17.27 5.92 -7.80
N PRO A 35 16.53 6.94 -8.26
CA PRO A 35 17.09 7.97 -9.15
C PRO A 35 18.37 8.62 -8.58
N GLU A 36 18.43 8.84 -7.26
CA GLU A 36 19.59 9.46 -6.61
C GLU A 36 20.84 8.56 -6.68
N THR A 37 20.66 7.25 -6.76
CA THR A 37 21.77 6.28 -6.91
C THR A 37 22.23 6.16 -8.35
N LEU A 38 21.33 6.39 -9.31
CA LEU A 38 21.65 6.37 -10.74
C LEU A 38 22.29 7.69 -11.23
N ARG A 39 21.93 8.81 -10.61
CA ARG A 39 22.39 10.14 -11.02
C ARG A 39 23.92 10.27 -11.09
N PRO A 40 24.70 9.78 -10.11
CA PRO A 40 26.16 9.84 -10.21
C PRO A 40 26.72 9.12 -11.43
N LEU A 41 26.13 8.00 -11.90
CA LEU A 41 26.59 7.35 -13.13
C LEU A 41 26.50 8.30 -14.32
N ILE A 42 25.43 9.07 -14.40
CA ILE A 42 25.20 10.01 -15.50
C ILE A 42 26.12 11.23 -15.36
N ASP A 43 26.24 11.78 -14.16
CA ASP A 43 26.94 13.05 -13.93
C ASP A 43 28.47 12.92 -13.99
N THR A 44 29.03 11.74 -13.67
CA THR A 44 30.49 11.55 -13.61
C THR A 44 31.07 10.86 -14.84
N THR A 45 30.26 10.37 -15.77
CA THR A 45 30.73 9.61 -16.93
C THR A 45 30.79 10.51 -18.16
N GLY A 46 31.96 10.63 -18.77
CA GLY A 46 32.11 11.34 -20.04
C GLY A 46 31.30 10.70 -21.18
N THR A 47 31.07 11.45 -22.25
CA THR A 47 30.28 11.00 -23.41
C THR A 47 30.88 9.79 -24.13
N ASP A 48 32.19 9.61 -24.03
CA ASP A 48 32.95 8.48 -24.60
C ASP A 48 33.39 7.45 -23.54
N GLU A 49 32.96 7.62 -22.30
CA GLU A 49 33.34 6.78 -21.16
C GLU A 49 32.19 5.86 -20.74
N MET A 50 32.50 4.90 -19.88
CA MET A 50 31.53 3.96 -19.32
C MET A 50 31.51 4.04 -17.80
N SER A 51 30.36 3.76 -17.19
CA SER A 51 30.30 3.49 -15.76
C SER A 51 29.45 2.27 -15.43
N VAL A 52 29.78 1.66 -14.29
CA VAL A 52 29.04 0.56 -13.69
C VAL A 52 28.71 0.89 -12.24
N LEU A 53 27.50 0.53 -11.80
CA LEU A 53 27.11 0.65 -10.41
C LEU A 53 27.59 -0.61 -9.66
N THR A 54 28.33 -0.40 -8.60
CA THR A 54 28.92 -1.45 -7.78
C THR A 54 28.46 -1.32 -6.33
N VAL A 55 28.61 -2.37 -5.54
CA VAL A 55 28.37 -2.29 -4.09
C VAL A 55 29.31 -3.21 -3.33
N ASP A 56 29.67 -2.82 -2.11
CA ASP A 56 30.38 -3.71 -1.20
C ASP A 56 29.38 -4.61 -0.45
N MET A 57 29.51 -5.92 -0.59
CA MET A 57 28.69 -6.91 0.13
C MET A 57 29.51 -7.68 1.16
N ASN A 58 28.88 -8.00 2.28
CA ASN A 58 29.49 -8.86 3.30
C ASN A 58 29.66 -10.30 2.80
N ASP A 59 28.65 -10.83 2.12
CA ASP A 59 28.67 -12.11 1.44
C ASP A 59 28.40 -11.89 -0.06
N PRO A 60 29.42 -11.91 -0.91
CA PRO A 60 29.27 -11.64 -2.33
C PRO A 60 28.87 -12.89 -3.14
N THR A 61 28.63 -14.04 -2.49
CA THR A 61 28.33 -15.32 -3.14
C THR A 61 27.23 -15.19 -4.20
N GLY A 62 27.51 -15.68 -5.41
CA GLY A 62 26.55 -15.67 -6.53
C GLY A 62 26.62 -14.45 -7.46
N TYR A 63 27.29 -13.38 -7.05
CA TYR A 63 27.44 -12.16 -7.87
C TYR A 63 28.72 -12.14 -8.71
N GLY A 64 28.79 -11.28 -9.73
CA GLY A 64 30.04 -10.95 -10.43
C GLY A 64 30.96 -10.06 -9.58
N ARG A 65 32.27 -10.28 -9.62
CA ARG A 65 33.30 -9.57 -8.84
C ARG A 65 33.91 -8.42 -9.66
N ILE A 66 34.05 -7.25 -9.05
CA ILE A 66 34.69 -6.08 -9.68
C ILE A 66 36.20 -6.17 -9.49
N VAL A 67 36.94 -6.35 -10.60
CA VAL A 67 38.40 -6.32 -10.58
C VAL A 67 38.87 -4.92 -10.96
N ARG A 68 39.68 -4.30 -10.09
CA ARG A 68 40.22 -2.95 -10.29
C ARG A 68 41.73 -2.94 -10.45
N GLU A 69 42.23 -2.06 -11.31
CA GLU A 69 43.65 -1.67 -11.38
C GLU A 69 43.75 -0.15 -11.36
N ASN A 70 44.67 0.39 -10.55
CA ASN A 70 44.87 1.85 -10.39
C ASN A 70 43.58 2.64 -10.09
N GLY A 71 42.59 2.00 -9.45
CA GLY A 71 41.31 2.61 -9.08
C GLY A 71 40.20 2.48 -10.13
N ASN A 72 40.51 2.10 -11.37
CA ASN A 72 39.52 1.93 -12.43
C ASN A 72 39.02 0.49 -12.52
N VAL A 73 37.81 0.28 -13.04
CA VAL A 73 37.27 -1.06 -13.27
C VAL A 73 37.93 -1.65 -14.53
N CYS A 74 38.49 -2.84 -14.41
CA CYS A 74 39.21 -3.51 -15.51
C CYS A 74 38.38 -4.61 -16.15
N ARG A 75 37.70 -5.42 -15.33
CA ARG A 75 36.79 -6.47 -15.77
C ARG A 75 35.87 -6.90 -14.64
N ILE A 76 34.82 -7.61 -15.02
CA ILE A 76 33.89 -8.27 -14.10
C ILE A 76 34.08 -9.77 -14.28
N VAL A 77 34.14 -10.52 -13.17
CA VAL A 77 34.32 -11.97 -13.19
C VAL A 77 33.12 -12.63 -12.52
N GLU A 78 32.36 -13.43 -13.26
CA GLU A 78 31.20 -14.15 -12.74
C GLU A 78 31.59 -15.20 -11.70
N GLU A 79 30.71 -15.46 -10.72
CA GLU A 79 30.97 -16.39 -9.60
C GLU A 79 31.40 -17.80 -10.07
N LYS A 80 30.86 -18.27 -11.20
CA LYS A 80 31.17 -19.59 -11.75
C LYS A 80 32.57 -19.67 -12.36
N ASP A 81 33.08 -18.55 -12.84
CA ASP A 81 34.37 -18.45 -13.54
C ASP A 81 35.47 -17.87 -12.63
N ALA A 82 35.10 -17.33 -11.46
CA ALA A 82 36.02 -16.73 -10.50
C ALA A 82 36.91 -17.76 -9.78
N ASN A 83 38.21 -17.46 -9.66
CA ASN A 83 39.14 -18.21 -8.82
C ASN A 83 39.03 -17.83 -7.33
N SER A 84 39.73 -18.54 -6.45
CA SER A 84 39.64 -18.31 -4.99
C SER A 84 40.02 -16.89 -4.54
N ALA A 85 40.95 -16.22 -5.24
CA ALA A 85 41.33 -14.84 -4.92
C ALA A 85 40.25 -13.84 -5.39
N GLU A 86 39.68 -14.07 -6.57
CA GLU A 86 38.59 -13.25 -7.11
C GLU A 86 37.32 -13.39 -6.27
N LYS A 87 36.98 -14.60 -5.83
CA LYS A 87 35.83 -14.85 -4.94
C LYS A 87 35.91 -14.11 -3.60
N ALA A 88 37.12 -13.76 -3.15
CA ALA A 88 37.34 -12.99 -1.93
C ALA A 88 37.08 -11.48 -2.10
N ILE A 89 36.93 -10.98 -3.34
CA ILE A 89 36.57 -9.58 -3.60
C ILE A 89 35.14 -9.34 -3.12
N LYS A 90 34.96 -8.31 -2.28
CA LYS A 90 33.65 -7.94 -1.71
C LYS A 90 32.86 -6.95 -2.56
N GLU A 91 33.54 -6.26 -3.47
CA GLU A 91 32.89 -5.35 -4.41
C GLU A 91 32.26 -6.15 -5.54
N ILE A 92 30.94 -6.06 -5.67
CA ILE A 92 30.15 -6.82 -6.64
C ILE A 92 29.55 -5.92 -7.70
N ASN A 93 29.27 -6.54 -8.85
CA ASN A 93 28.53 -5.94 -9.95
C ASN A 93 27.02 -5.95 -9.66
N SER A 94 26.37 -4.79 -9.71
CA SER A 94 24.90 -4.71 -9.66
C SER A 94 24.22 -5.05 -10.99
N GLY A 95 25.00 -5.09 -12.09
CA GLY A 95 24.51 -5.19 -13.45
C GLY A 95 24.22 -3.83 -14.10
N VAL A 96 23.86 -2.81 -13.33
CA VAL A 96 23.53 -1.47 -13.85
C VAL A 96 24.77 -0.81 -14.44
N MET A 97 24.66 -0.34 -15.68
CA MET A 97 25.75 0.31 -16.40
C MET A 97 25.26 1.43 -17.32
N LEU A 98 26.12 2.41 -17.54
CA LEU A 98 25.95 3.49 -18.51
C LEU A 98 27.06 3.43 -19.55
N ALA A 99 26.71 3.38 -20.83
CA ALA A 99 27.69 3.33 -21.92
C ALA A 99 27.25 4.18 -23.13
N PRO A 100 28.18 4.64 -23.98
CA PRO A 100 27.85 5.31 -25.24
C PRO A 100 27.22 4.31 -26.21
N ALA A 101 26.10 4.66 -26.84
CA ALA A 101 25.32 3.74 -27.67
C ALA A 101 26.13 3.14 -28.82
N ILE A 102 26.90 3.97 -29.53
CA ILE A 102 27.73 3.53 -30.65
C ILE A 102 28.77 2.48 -30.25
N ARG A 103 29.42 2.65 -29.08
CA ARG A 103 30.44 1.73 -28.58
C ARG A 103 29.80 0.45 -28.05
N LEU A 104 28.71 0.60 -27.28
CA LEU A 104 27.97 -0.53 -26.75
C LEU A 104 27.48 -1.46 -27.87
N ARG A 105 26.98 -0.90 -28.99
CA ARG A 105 26.57 -1.69 -30.16
C ARG A 105 27.73 -2.53 -30.70
N ALA A 106 28.90 -1.92 -30.90
CA ALA A 106 30.08 -2.60 -31.42
C ALA A 106 30.61 -3.71 -30.48
N TRP A 107 30.53 -3.51 -29.16
CA TRP A 107 30.92 -4.53 -28.19
C TRP A 107 29.91 -5.68 -28.14
N LEU A 108 28.62 -5.37 -28.19
CA LEU A 108 27.57 -6.38 -28.21
C LEU A 108 27.70 -7.31 -29.43
N GLU A 109 28.01 -6.77 -30.62
CA GLU A 109 28.24 -7.59 -31.83
C GLU A 109 29.41 -8.57 -31.71
N GLN A 110 30.36 -8.30 -30.81
CA GLN A 110 31.54 -9.13 -30.56
C GLN A 110 31.37 -10.11 -29.41
N LEU A 111 30.24 -10.05 -28.67
CA LEU A 111 30.00 -10.98 -27.57
C LEU A 111 29.99 -12.42 -28.08
N GLY A 112 30.75 -13.26 -27.41
CA GLY A 112 30.70 -14.71 -27.57
C GLY A 112 29.82 -15.34 -26.49
N ASN A 113 29.62 -16.65 -26.61
CA ASN A 113 28.92 -17.46 -25.62
C ASN A 113 29.74 -18.68 -25.17
N ASP A 114 31.06 -18.63 -25.35
CA ASP A 114 32.01 -19.66 -24.89
C ASP A 114 32.28 -19.51 -23.40
N ASN A 115 31.27 -19.81 -22.59
CA ASN A 115 31.34 -19.82 -21.13
C ASN A 115 30.55 -21.00 -20.56
N ALA A 116 30.63 -21.19 -19.25
CA ALA A 116 30.00 -22.32 -18.55
C ALA A 116 28.47 -22.40 -18.73
N GLN A 117 27.80 -21.33 -19.17
CA GLN A 117 26.35 -21.28 -19.37
C GLN A 117 25.92 -21.26 -20.84
N GLY A 118 26.83 -20.99 -21.78
CA GLY A 118 26.48 -20.87 -23.19
C GLY A 118 25.70 -19.60 -23.53
N GLU A 119 25.80 -18.55 -22.70
CA GLU A 119 25.02 -17.30 -22.80
C GLU A 119 25.88 -16.10 -23.19
N TYR A 120 25.29 -15.07 -23.79
CA TYR A 120 25.98 -13.79 -24.05
C TYR A 120 25.96 -12.94 -22.77
N TYR A 121 27.07 -12.88 -22.05
CA TYR A 121 27.20 -12.10 -20.82
C TYR A 121 27.41 -10.62 -21.13
N LEU A 122 26.49 -9.77 -20.67
CA LEU A 122 26.67 -8.31 -20.79
C LEU A 122 27.92 -7.83 -20.04
N THR A 123 28.37 -8.54 -19.00
CA THR A 123 29.55 -8.18 -18.20
C THR A 123 30.86 -8.22 -18.99
N ASP A 124 30.92 -8.94 -20.11
CA ASP A 124 32.11 -9.01 -20.97
C ASP A 124 32.38 -7.69 -21.72
N VAL A 125 31.36 -6.83 -21.91
CA VAL A 125 31.55 -5.52 -22.56
C VAL A 125 32.49 -4.61 -21.76
N ILE A 126 32.64 -4.85 -20.45
CA ILE A 126 33.58 -4.11 -19.60
C ILE A 126 35.03 -4.38 -20.02
N GLY A 127 35.37 -5.65 -20.26
CA GLY A 127 36.70 -6.03 -20.73
C GLY A 127 36.98 -5.47 -22.12
N MET A 128 35.97 -5.47 -23.01
CA MET A 128 36.07 -4.89 -24.35
C MET A 128 36.27 -3.38 -24.31
N ALA A 129 35.54 -2.66 -23.44
CA ALA A 129 35.72 -1.23 -23.25
C ALA A 129 37.15 -0.88 -22.82
N VAL A 130 37.68 -1.62 -21.84
CA VAL A 130 39.05 -1.43 -21.37
C VAL A 130 40.08 -1.75 -22.46
N ALA A 131 39.87 -2.80 -23.26
CA ALA A 131 40.73 -3.13 -24.40
C ALA A 131 40.73 -2.04 -25.49
N ASP A 132 39.61 -1.35 -25.68
CA ASP A 132 39.45 -0.20 -26.58
C ASP A 132 39.98 1.12 -25.99
N GLY A 133 40.60 1.08 -24.80
CA GLY A 133 41.13 2.26 -24.11
C GLY A 133 40.07 3.18 -23.52
N VAL A 134 38.85 2.69 -23.32
CA VAL A 134 37.76 3.43 -22.67
C VAL A 134 37.90 3.34 -21.14
N THR A 135 37.79 4.48 -20.47
CA THR A 135 37.74 4.53 -19.00
C THR A 135 36.41 3.94 -18.51
N VAL A 136 36.48 2.96 -17.62
CA VAL A 136 35.32 2.39 -16.93
C VAL A 136 35.32 2.82 -15.46
N HIS A 137 34.39 3.69 -15.11
CA HIS A 137 34.18 4.16 -13.75
C HIS A 137 33.33 3.16 -12.96
N GLY A 138 33.72 2.88 -11.72
CA GLY A 138 32.89 2.09 -10.79
C GLY A 138 32.30 3.00 -9.72
N VAL A 139 30.99 3.25 -9.81
CA VAL A 139 30.23 4.09 -8.88
C VAL A 139 29.66 3.20 -7.79
N LYS A 140 30.03 3.46 -6.52
CA LYS A 140 29.54 2.66 -5.40
C LYS A 140 28.17 3.13 -4.92
N ALA A 141 27.19 2.23 -4.87
CA ALA A 141 25.92 2.47 -4.20
C ALA A 141 26.13 2.63 -2.68
N ALA A 142 25.39 3.56 -2.07
CA ALA A 142 25.45 3.77 -0.62
C ALA A 142 24.77 2.63 0.16
N ASN A 143 23.71 2.05 -0.41
CA ASN A 143 22.88 1.03 0.22
C ASN A 143 22.83 -0.23 -0.65
N GLN A 144 23.16 -1.38 -0.07
CA GLN A 144 23.09 -2.69 -0.75
C GLN A 144 21.68 -3.08 -1.20
N GLU A 145 20.65 -2.60 -0.49
CA GLU A 145 19.25 -2.92 -0.79
C GLU A 145 18.81 -2.34 -2.13
N GLU A 146 19.40 -1.22 -2.56
CA GLU A 146 19.05 -0.55 -3.82
C GLU A 146 19.53 -1.30 -5.06
N VAL A 147 20.46 -2.24 -4.90
CA VAL A 147 21.02 -3.06 -5.98
C VAL A 147 20.70 -4.55 -5.80
N MET A 148 19.80 -4.88 -4.87
CA MET A 148 19.39 -6.25 -4.58
C MET A 148 18.47 -6.78 -5.69
N GLY A 149 18.96 -7.78 -6.43
CA GLY A 149 18.16 -8.54 -7.39
C GLY A 149 17.27 -9.59 -6.71
N ILE A 150 16.11 -9.86 -7.30
CA ILE A 150 15.10 -10.77 -6.77
C ILE A 150 14.96 -12.01 -7.66
N ASN A 151 15.59 -13.10 -7.22
CA ASN A 151 15.56 -14.40 -7.92
C ASN A 151 14.60 -15.40 -7.27
N ASP A 152 14.28 -15.23 -5.98
CA ASP A 152 13.38 -16.11 -5.25
C ASP A 152 12.42 -15.36 -4.30
N LYS A 153 11.51 -16.10 -3.67
CA LYS A 153 10.49 -15.53 -2.76
C LYS A 153 11.05 -15.06 -1.43
N LYS A 154 12.21 -15.56 -1.00
CA LYS A 154 12.88 -15.10 0.21
C LYS A 154 13.49 -13.72 -0.04
N GLN A 155 14.20 -13.56 -1.15
CA GLN A 155 14.74 -12.27 -1.60
C GLN A 155 13.64 -11.23 -1.83
N LEU A 156 12.50 -11.64 -2.39
CA LEU A 156 11.34 -10.75 -2.54
C LEU A 156 10.82 -10.25 -1.19
N ALA A 157 10.76 -11.11 -0.17
CA ALA A 157 10.33 -10.73 1.16
C ALA A 157 11.34 -9.82 1.87
N GLU A 158 12.64 -10.06 1.67
CA GLU A 158 13.72 -9.20 2.16
C GLU A 158 13.63 -7.80 1.52
N ALA A 159 13.46 -7.72 0.20
CA ALA A 159 13.26 -6.46 -0.53
C ALA A 159 11.99 -5.72 -0.10
N GLU A 160 10.90 -6.44 0.16
CA GLU A 160 9.67 -5.87 0.70
C GLU A 160 9.91 -5.23 2.08
N ARG A 161 10.63 -5.90 3.00
CA ARG A 161 10.94 -5.33 4.32
C ARG A 161 11.85 -4.11 4.22
N ALA A 162 12.83 -4.12 3.32
CA ALA A 162 13.67 -2.96 3.03
C ALA A 162 12.84 -1.76 2.54
N LEU A 163 11.92 -1.99 1.59
CA LEU A 163 11.02 -0.95 1.08
C LEU A 163 10.15 -0.37 2.20
N GLN A 164 9.52 -1.23 3.01
CA GLN A 164 8.66 -0.77 4.10
C GLN A 164 9.43 0.03 5.15
N ALA A 165 10.62 -0.42 5.54
CA ALA A 165 11.49 0.31 6.46
C ALA A 165 11.87 1.70 5.94
N ARG A 166 12.14 1.80 4.62
CA ARG A 166 12.42 3.08 3.96
C ARG A 166 11.22 4.03 4.02
N LEU A 167 10.04 3.57 3.59
CA LEU A 167 8.83 4.39 3.56
C LEU A 167 8.43 4.90 4.95
N VAL A 168 8.52 4.03 5.96
CA VAL A 168 8.26 4.42 7.36
C VAL A 168 9.33 5.39 7.85
N GLY A 169 10.61 5.18 7.51
CA GLY A 169 11.70 6.08 7.86
C GLY A 169 11.53 7.49 7.27
N GLU A 170 11.03 7.61 6.04
CA GLU A 170 10.71 8.89 5.40
C GLU A 170 9.61 9.63 6.17
N LEU A 171 8.52 8.95 6.54
CA LEU A 171 7.44 9.55 7.35
C LEU A 171 7.89 9.91 8.77
N MET A 172 8.78 9.11 9.38
CA MET A 172 9.37 9.45 10.67
C MET A 172 10.22 10.72 10.60
N ALA A 173 10.95 10.93 9.49
CA ALA A 173 11.70 12.16 9.27
C ALA A 173 10.79 13.39 9.11
N GLU A 174 9.55 13.18 8.67
CA GLU A 174 8.49 14.20 8.59
C GLU A 174 7.75 14.42 9.93
N GLY A 175 8.05 13.62 10.97
CA GLY A 175 7.53 13.80 12.32
C GLY A 175 6.39 12.84 12.72
N VAL A 176 6.07 11.85 11.88
CA VAL A 176 5.04 10.85 12.22
C VAL A 176 5.54 9.90 13.31
N GLY A 177 4.72 9.70 14.34
CA GLY A 177 4.99 8.76 15.43
C GLY A 177 4.53 7.34 15.09
N PHE A 178 5.40 6.35 15.31
CA PHE A 178 5.08 4.93 15.14
C PHE A 178 5.34 4.17 16.44
N ALA A 179 4.40 3.32 16.86
CA ALA A 179 4.60 2.43 18.01
C ALA A 179 5.65 1.34 17.72
N ASP A 180 5.66 0.81 16.50
CA ASP A 180 6.64 -0.14 16.01
C ASP A 180 6.81 0.02 14.48
N PRO A 181 7.88 0.68 14.03
CA PRO A 181 8.15 0.91 12.61
C PRO A 181 8.22 -0.36 11.76
N ALA A 182 8.56 -1.52 12.35
CA ALA A 182 8.69 -2.78 11.62
C ALA A 182 7.36 -3.48 11.37
N ARG A 183 6.26 -2.97 11.93
CA ARG A 183 4.91 -3.56 11.84
C ARG A 183 3.90 -2.60 11.21
N VAL A 184 4.34 -1.81 10.24
CA VAL A 184 3.47 -1.02 9.39
C VAL A 184 3.79 -1.35 7.94
N ASP A 185 2.74 -1.47 7.13
CA ASP A 185 2.86 -1.75 5.70
C ASP A 185 2.16 -0.63 4.91
N ILE A 186 2.91 0.04 4.02
CA ILE A 186 2.44 1.08 3.11
C ILE A 186 2.54 0.53 1.68
N ARG A 187 1.39 0.45 1.00
CA ARG A 187 1.21 -0.14 -0.33
C ARG A 187 0.49 0.84 -1.25
N GLY A 188 1.14 1.96 -1.51
CA GLY A 188 0.57 3.10 -2.21
C GLY A 188 1.18 4.40 -1.69
N SER A 189 0.37 5.45 -1.57
CA SER A 189 0.78 6.72 -0.99
C SER A 189 0.12 6.93 0.38
N LEU A 190 0.93 7.37 1.36
CA LEU A 190 0.46 7.78 2.67
C LEU A 190 0.95 9.20 2.92
N LYS A 191 0.00 10.13 3.10
CA LYS A 191 0.29 11.52 3.47
C LYS A 191 -0.20 11.77 4.88
N CYS A 192 0.66 12.36 5.70
CA CYS A 192 0.36 12.65 7.09
C CYS A 192 0.48 14.16 7.37
N GLY A 193 -0.42 14.67 8.19
CA GLY A 193 -0.28 15.96 8.84
C GLY A 193 0.69 15.90 10.03
N SER A 194 0.67 16.94 10.85
CA SER A 194 1.50 17.04 12.05
C SER A 194 0.97 16.16 13.18
N ASP A 195 1.85 15.68 14.06
CA ASP A 195 1.49 14.93 15.28
C ASP A 195 0.61 13.68 15.05
N VAL A 196 0.73 13.05 13.88
CA VAL A 196 0.06 11.77 13.58
C VAL A 196 0.74 10.64 14.36
N PHE A 197 -0.05 9.73 14.94
CA PHE A 197 0.44 8.52 15.60
C PHE A 197 -0.18 7.26 15.02
N ILE A 198 0.66 6.28 14.68
CA ILE A 198 0.28 4.99 14.11
C ILE A 198 0.78 3.85 15.00
N ASP A 199 -0.14 3.05 15.49
CA ASP A 199 0.13 1.85 16.28
C ASP A 199 0.42 0.64 15.38
N ILE A 200 0.62 -0.51 16.00
CA ILE A 200 1.13 -1.74 15.39
C ILE A 200 0.17 -2.36 14.37
N ASN A 201 0.72 -3.07 13.40
CA ASN A 201 0.01 -3.88 12.39
C ASN A 201 -0.98 -3.06 11.54
N ALA A 202 -0.74 -1.76 11.35
CA ALA A 202 -1.51 -0.93 10.45
C ALA A 202 -1.07 -1.16 9.00
N ILE A 203 -2.04 -1.28 8.09
CA ILE A 203 -1.80 -1.45 6.65
C ILE A 203 -2.51 -0.32 5.90
N PHE A 204 -1.75 0.39 5.06
CA PHE A 204 -2.23 1.47 4.22
C PHE A 204 -2.11 1.08 2.75
N GLU A 205 -3.20 1.17 1.99
CA GLU A 205 -3.26 0.77 0.58
C GLU A 205 -3.85 1.87 -0.31
N GLY A 206 -3.35 1.99 -1.54
CA GLY A 206 -3.82 3.02 -2.47
C GLY A 206 -3.44 4.42 -2.00
N ASP A 207 -4.37 5.38 -2.09
CA ASP A 207 -4.10 6.77 -1.68
C ASP A 207 -4.76 7.10 -0.33
N VAL A 208 -3.94 7.26 0.72
CA VAL A 208 -4.39 7.58 2.08
C VAL A 208 -3.88 8.94 2.55
N GLU A 209 -4.77 9.72 3.15
CA GLU A 209 -4.44 11.00 3.79
C GLU A 209 -4.93 11.02 5.25
N LEU A 210 -4.02 11.34 6.15
CA LEU A 210 -4.26 11.52 7.58
C LEU A 210 -4.00 13.00 7.93
N GLY A 211 -5.01 13.70 8.42
CA GLY A 211 -4.86 15.08 8.91
C GLY A 211 -4.07 15.18 10.22
N ASP A 212 -3.91 16.41 10.70
CA ASP A 212 -3.16 16.70 11.93
C ASP A 212 -3.74 15.96 13.15
N GLY A 213 -2.87 15.39 13.99
CA GLY A 213 -3.26 14.73 15.24
C GLY A 213 -4.11 13.48 15.07
N VAL A 214 -4.17 12.90 13.86
CA VAL A 214 -4.87 11.62 13.64
C VAL A 214 -4.16 10.50 14.40
N VAL A 215 -4.95 9.64 15.05
CA VAL A 215 -4.46 8.47 15.78
C VAL A 215 -5.03 7.20 15.14
N ILE A 216 -4.14 6.31 14.71
CA ILE A 216 -4.49 4.98 14.20
C ILE A 216 -4.05 3.94 15.23
N GLU A 217 -5.00 3.26 15.86
CA GLU A 217 -4.70 2.16 16.77
C GLU A 217 -4.39 0.86 16.01
N SER A 218 -4.13 -0.23 16.75
CA SER A 218 -3.64 -1.48 16.20
C SER A 218 -4.55 -2.18 15.18
N ASN A 219 -3.94 -2.93 14.26
CA ASN A 219 -4.60 -3.85 13.33
C ASN A 219 -5.63 -3.19 12.39
N ASN A 220 -5.38 -1.96 11.98
CA ASN A 220 -6.24 -1.24 11.04
C ASN A 220 -5.82 -1.47 9.58
N LEU A 221 -6.79 -1.65 8.69
CA LEU A 221 -6.60 -1.59 7.24
C LEU A 221 -7.30 -0.35 6.69
N ILE A 222 -6.55 0.55 6.06
CA ILE A 222 -7.07 1.80 5.50
C ILE A 222 -6.68 1.89 4.03
N ARG A 223 -7.68 1.99 3.15
CA ARG A 223 -7.50 2.03 1.69
C ARG A 223 -8.24 3.20 1.06
N ASP A 224 -7.60 3.93 0.17
CA ASP A 224 -8.23 4.99 -0.65
C ASP A 224 -9.12 5.94 0.18
N SER A 225 -8.60 6.46 1.30
CA SER A 225 -9.42 7.13 2.31
C SER A 225 -8.74 8.38 2.87
N ARG A 226 -9.57 9.33 3.33
CA ARG A 226 -9.12 10.61 3.91
C ARG A 226 -9.72 10.79 5.29
N LEU A 227 -8.88 10.99 6.30
CA LEU A 227 -9.28 11.16 7.69
C LEU A 227 -8.88 12.56 8.17
N GLY A 228 -9.87 13.36 8.57
CA GLY A 228 -9.67 14.73 9.04
C GLY A 228 -8.98 14.81 10.40
N ALA A 229 -8.51 16.01 10.73
CA ALA A 229 -7.70 16.27 11.92
C ALA A 229 -8.35 15.78 13.23
N GLY A 230 -7.53 15.21 14.12
CA GLY A 230 -7.94 14.67 15.42
C GLY A 230 -8.85 13.45 15.35
N THR A 231 -9.05 12.84 14.18
CA THR A 231 -9.79 11.58 14.07
C THR A 231 -9.03 10.45 14.74
N VAL A 232 -9.74 9.64 15.51
CA VAL A 232 -9.20 8.43 16.14
C VAL A 232 -9.84 7.21 15.49
N VAL A 233 -8.99 6.35 14.93
CA VAL A 233 -9.39 5.03 14.43
C VAL A 233 -8.98 3.99 15.46
N HIS A 234 -9.96 3.49 16.19
CA HIS A 234 -9.77 2.42 17.15
C HIS A 234 -9.42 1.09 16.48
N SER A 235 -8.93 0.16 17.28
CA SER A 235 -8.33 -1.08 16.80
C SER A 235 -9.28 -1.93 15.94
N ASN A 236 -8.71 -2.66 14.98
CA ASN A 236 -9.40 -3.65 14.13
C ASN A 236 -10.50 -3.06 13.21
N CYS A 237 -10.34 -1.86 12.68
CA CYS A 237 -11.23 -1.32 11.65
C CYS A 237 -10.74 -1.65 10.23
N HIS A 238 -11.69 -1.66 9.31
CA HIS A 238 -11.41 -1.73 7.87
C HIS A 238 -12.14 -0.58 7.17
N ILE A 239 -11.35 0.36 6.68
CA ILE A 239 -11.81 1.61 6.05
C ILE A 239 -11.37 1.58 4.58
N GLU A 240 -12.31 1.70 3.66
CA GLU A 240 -12.06 1.63 2.22
C GLU A 240 -12.94 2.63 1.47
N GLY A 241 -12.33 3.54 0.70
CA GLY A 241 -13.07 4.52 -0.11
C GLY A 241 -13.93 5.47 0.72
N ALA A 242 -13.47 5.85 1.91
CA ALA A 242 -14.23 6.65 2.88
C ALA A 242 -13.58 8.02 3.14
N THR A 243 -14.42 8.98 3.52
CA THR A 243 -13.97 10.28 4.02
C THR A 243 -14.57 10.52 5.40
N ALA A 244 -13.73 10.83 6.37
CA ALA A 244 -14.14 11.26 7.70
C ALA A 244 -13.65 12.69 7.95
N GLY A 245 -14.54 13.54 8.47
CA GLY A 245 -14.20 14.90 8.89
C GLY A 245 -13.35 14.90 10.16
N GLU A 246 -13.21 16.08 10.75
CA GLU A 246 -12.41 16.27 11.97
C GLU A 246 -13.06 15.59 13.19
N GLN A 247 -12.23 15.20 14.16
CA GLN A 247 -12.67 14.74 15.49
C GLN A 247 -13.66 13.56 15.44
N CYS A 248 -13.54 12.68 14.44
CA CYS A 248 -14.34 11.46 14.38
C CYS A 248 -13.78 10.36 15.29
N GLU A 249 -14.65 9.51 15.83
CA GLU A 249 -14.26 8.29 16.55
C GLU A 249 -14.78 7.08 15.76
N LEU A 250 -13.85 6.27 15.24
CA LEU A 250 -14.15 5.14 14.36
C LEU A 250 -13.71 3.83 15.00
N GLY A 251 -14.64 2.92 15.25
CA GLY A 251 -14.40 1.60 15.81
C GLY A 251 -14.49 1.50 17.33
N PRO A 252 -13.90 0.42 17.91
CA PRO A 252 -13.15 -0.65 17.23
C PRO A 252 -14.06 -1.51 16.36
N PHE A 253 -13.53 -2.32 15.43
CA PHE A 253 -14.34 -3.23 14.58
C PHE A 253 -15.37 -2.54 13.66
N ALA A 254 -15.13 -1.30 13.25
CA ALA A 254 -15.95 -0.62 12.26
C ALA A 254 -15.56 -1.03 10.83
N ARG A 255 -16.54 -1.10 9.93
CA ARG A 255 -16.35 -1.33 8.49
C ARG A 255 -16.92 -0.16 7.70
N LEU A 256 -16.05 0.71 7.20
CA LEU A 256 -16.45 1.80 6.31
C LEU A 256 -16.15 1.43 4.86
N ARG A 257 -17.20 1.29 4.05
CA ARG A 257 -17.12 0.88 2.64
C ARG A 257 -17.18 2.08 1.70
N PRO A 258 -16.85 1.89 0.41
CA PRO A 258 -16.82 2.99 -0.55
C PRO A 258 -18.07 3.86 -0.54
N GLY A 259 -17.84 5.17 -0.51
CA GLY A 259 -18.88 6.20 -0.44
C GLY A 259 -19.43 6.45 0.97
N ALA A 260 -18.76 5.99 2.02
CA ALA A 260 -19.02 6.45 3.38
C ALA A 260 -18.43 7.85 3.58
N GLU A 261 -19.28 8.84 3.82
CA GLU A 261 -18.91 10.24 4.04
C GLU A 261 -19.37 10.65 5.43
N LEU A 262 -18.43 10.86 6.36
CA LEU A 262 -18.70 11.27 7.72
C LEU A 262 -18.28 12.72 7.89
N ALA A 263 -19.18 13.57 8.37
CA ALA A 263 -18.85 14.93 8.77
C ALA A 263 -18.04 14.94 10.08
N ALA A 264 -17.75 16.12 10.63
CA ALA A 264 -17.02 16.24 11.88
C ALA A 264 -17.80 15.61 13.07
N ASN A 265 -17.07 15.26 14.13
CA ASN A 265 -17.63 14.80 15.41
C ASN A 265 -18.54 13.55 15.31
N VAL A 266 -18.44 12.78 14.23
CA VAL A 266 -19.23 11.56 14.04
C VAL A 266 -18.62 10.41 14.83
N LYS A 267 -19.48 9.60 15.46
CA LYS A 267 -19.06 8.37 16.14
C LYS A 267 -19.60 7.15 15.42
N VAL A 268 -18.70 6.27 15.00
CA VAL A 268 -19.02 4.95 14.45
C VAL A 268 -18.38 3.94 15.38
N GLY A 269 -19.18 3.18 16.12
CA GLY A 269 -18.64 2.22 17.09
C GLY A 269 -18.54 0.80 16.53
N ASN A 270 -18.61 -0.17 17.44
CA ASN A 270 -18.26 -1.54 17.13
C ASN A 270 -19.31 -2.33 16.34
N PHE A 271 -18.81 -3.12 15.38
CA PHE A 271 -19.62 -3.95 14.48
C PHE A 271 -20.64 -3.12 13.70
N VAL A 272 -20.22 -1.96 13.24
CA VAL A 272 -21.02 -1.07 12.39
C VAL A 272 -20.45 -1.09 10.98
N GLU A 273 -21.32 -1.31 10.01
CA GLU A 273 -21.00 -1.23 8.58
C GLU A 273 -21.71 -0.03 7.96
N ILE A 274 -20.95 0.84 7.28
CA ILE A 274 -21.49 2.01 6.54
C ILE A 274 -21.05 1.93 5.08
N LYS A 275 -22.00 2.12 4.15
CA LYS A 275 -21.75 2.09 2.70
C LYS A 275 -22.57 3.15 1.98
N LYS A 276 -21.97 3.89 1.04
CA LYS A 276 -22.66 4.87 0.18
C LYS A 276 -23.62 5.78 0.97
N SER A 277 -23.17 6.26 2.12
CA SER A 277 -24.02 6.95 3.09
C SER A 277 -23.31 8.17 3.65
N LYS A 278 -24.09 9.22 3.90
CA LYS A 278 -23.61 10.46 4.52
C LYS A 278 -24.08 10.51 5.96
N VAL A 279 -23.17 10.81 6.88
CA VAL A 279 -23.49 10.98 8.31
C VAL A 279 -23.05 12.38 8.71
N ALA A 280 -24.01 13.24 9.00
CA ALA A 280 -23.73 14.63 9.32
C ALA A 280 -23.26 14.81 10.77
N ASP A 281 -22.83 16.04 11.05
CA ASP A 281 -22.08 16.42 12.24
C ASP A 281 -22.73 15.97 13.56
N GLY A 282 -21.90 15.44 14.47
CA GLY A 282 -22.29 15.03 15.82
C GLY A 282 -23.16 13.76 15.91
N SER A 283 -23.49 13.12 14.79
CA SER A 283 -24.32 11.91 14.75
C SER A 283 -23.56 10.66 15.17
N LYS A 284 -24.30 9.69 15.72
CA LYS A 284 -23.74 8.50 16.39
C LYS A 284 -24.39 7.23 15.87
N VAL A 285 -23.55 6.29 15.43
CA VAL A 285 -23.93 4.93 15.01
C VAL A 285 -23.01 3.96 15.75
N ASN A 286 -23.36 3.60 16.98
CA ASN A 286 -22.37 3.05 17.89
C ASN A 286 -22.23 1.52 17.87
N HIS A 287 -23.27 0.75 17.54
CA HIS A 287 -23.21 -0.69 17.76
C HIS A 287 -24.03 -1.50 16.74
N LEU A 288 -23.48 -2.61 16.24
CA LEU A 288 -24.21 -3.72 15.60
C LEU A 288 -25.21 -3.25 14.52
N THR A 289 -24.80 -2.36 13.63
CA THR A 289 -25.72 -1.62 12.75
C THR A 289 -25.22 -1.65 11.31
N TYR A 290 -26.14 -1.73 10.35
CA TYR A 290 -25.83 -1.57 8.93
C TYR A 290 -26.56 -0.33 8.38
N ILE A 291 -25.78 0.59 7.81
CA ILE A 291 -26.22 1.82 7.15
C ILE A 291 -25.77 1.79 5.69
N GLY A 292 -26.71 1.62 4.76
CA GLY A 292 -26.48 1.54 3.34
C GLY A 292 -27.33 2.53 2.57
N ASP A 293 -26.73 3.25 1.61
CA ASP A 293 -27.44 4.16 0.71
C ASP A 293 -28.28 5.24 1.45
N THR A 294 -27.80 5.75 2.58
CA THR A 294 -28.57 6.57 3.54
C THR A 294 -27.99 7.97 3.75
N ASP A 295 -28.86 8.98 3.92
CA ASP A 295 -28.47 10.33 4.39
C ASP A 295 -28.95 10.51 5.84
N ILE A 296 -28.01 10.63 6.78
CA ILE A 296 -28.26 10.89 8.20
C ILE A 296 -27.93 12.34 8.52
N GLY A 297 -28.92 13.06 9.08
CA GLY A 297 -28.80 14.43 9.56
C GLY A 297 -27.88 14.60 10.77
N LYS A 298 -27.84 15.81 11.31
CA LYS A 298 -26.98 16.19 12.44
C LYS A 298 -27.54 15.70 13.76
N ASN A 299 -26.67 15.43 14.73
CA ASN A 299 -27.04 15.05 16.10
C ASN A 299 -28.05 13.90 16.19
N VAL A 300 -28.03 12.97 15.24
CA VAL A 300 -28.87 11.77 15.21
C VAL A 300 -28.24 10.70 16.09
N ASN A 301 -29.08 9.98 16.84
CA ASN A 301 -28.66 8.79 17.58
C ASN A 301 -29.28 7.54 16.94
N VAL A 302 -28.43 6.68 16.38
CA VAL A 302 -28.83 5.39 15.82
C VAL A 302 -28.58 4.28 16.84
N GLY A 303 -29.68 3.74 17.37
CA GLY A 303 -29.66 2.66 18.34
C GLY A 303 -29.10 1.36 17.78
N ALA A 304 -28.55 0.54 18.68
CA ALA A 304 -27.90 -0.72 18.33
C ALA A 304 -28.83 -1.68 17.56
N GLY A 305 -28.31 -2.43 16.60
CA GLY A 305 -29.13 -3.38 15.84
C GLY A 305 -30.02 -2.73 14.79
N THR A 306 -29.84 -1.44 14.50
CA THR A 306 -30.61 -0.77 13.44
C THR A 306 -30.11 -1.25 12.07
N ILE A 307 -31.03 -1.44 11.13
CA ILE A 307 -30.72 -1.87 9.77
C ILE A 307 -31.49 -1.00 8.78
N THR A 308 -30.79 -0.40 7.82
CA THR A 308 -31.42 0.20 6.64
C THR A 308 -31.61 -0.89 5.58
N CYS A 309 -32.85 -1.34 5.37
CA CYS A 309 -33.20 -2.34 4.37
C CYS A 309 -33.24 -1.67 2.99
N ASN A 310 -32.08 -1.51 2.36
CA ASN A 310 -31.89 -0.73 1.13
C ASN A 310 -32.04 -1.54 -0.17
N TYR A 311 -32.32 -2.84 -0.12
CA TYR A 311 -32.38 -3.72 -1.30
C TYR A 311 -33.67 -4.54 -1.32
N ASP A 312 -34.37 -4.52 -2.45
CA ASP A 312 -35.68 -5.20 -2.64
C ASP A 312 -35.59 -6.56 -3.35
N GLY A 313 -34.38 -6.98 -3.75
CA GLY A 313 -34.15 -8.15 -4.59
C GLY A 313 -33.72 -7.83 -6.02
N ALA A 314 -33.85 -6.57 -6.47
CA ALA A 314 -33.42 -6.09 -7.78
C ALA A 314 -32.76 -4.71 -7.74
N ASN A 315 -33.33 -3.76 -6.99
CA ASN A 315 -32.92 -2.36 -6.95
C ASN A 315 -32.53 -1.93 -5.54
N LYS A 316 -31.79 -0.82 -5.49
CA LYS A 316 -31.42 -0.15 -4.25
C LYS A 316 -32.17 1.15 -4.06
N HIS A 317 -32.58 1.39 -2.82
CA HIS A 317 -33.37 2.56 -2.44
C HIS A 317 -32.72 3.30 -1.28
N ARG A 318 -32.94 4.62 -1.22
CA ARG A 318 -32.33 5.46 -0.19
C ARG A 318 -33.20 5.60 1.05
N THR A 319 -32.55 5.73 2.20
CA THR A 319 -33.17 6.15 3.46
C THR A 319 -32.72 7.58 3.80
N LYS A 320 -33.61 8.39 4.34
CA LYS A 320 -33.29 9.74 4.83
C LYS A 320 -33.69 9.85 6.30
N ILE A 321 -32.81 10.39 7.13
CA ILE A 321 -33.03 10.62 8.56
C ILE A 321 -32.72 12.08 8.86
N GLY A 322 -33.71 12.83 9.34
CA GLY A 322 -33.60 14.24 9.68
C GLY A 322 -32.81 14.50 10.95
N ASP A 323 -32.51 15.78 11.18
CA ASP A 323 -31.67 16.23 12.30
C ASP A 323 -32.31 15.92 13.65
N GLY A 324 -31.49 15.55 14.65
CA GLY A 324 -31.94 15.30 16.02
C GLY A 324 -32.85 14.10 16.19
N ALA A 325 -33.00 13.25 15.17
CA ALA A 325 -33.79 12.03 15.26
C ALA A 325 -33.17 11.01 16.24
N PHE A 326 -34.02 10.26 16.92
CA PHE A 326 -33.65 9.14 17.76
C PHE A 326 -34.22 7.84 17.17
N ILE A 327 -33.33 6.96 16.70
CA ILE A 327 -33.70 5.65 16.17
C ILE A 327 -33.49 4.61 17.26
N GLY A 328 -34.57 4.03 17.77
CA GLY A 328 -34.49 3.01 18.81
C GLY A 328 -33.74 1.76 18.35
N SER A 329 -33.25 0.97 19.32
CA SER A 329 -32.52 -0.26 19.02
C SER A 329 -33.37 -1.29 18.27
N GLY A 330 -32.74 -2.06 17.38
CA GLY A 330 -33.38 -3.13 16.62
C GLY A 330 -34.41 -2.64 15.61
N VAL A 331 -34.29 -1.39 15.14
CA VAL A 331 -35.20 -0.82 14.15
C VAL A 331 -34.81 -1.24 12.74
N ASN A 332 -35.81 -1.58 11.92
CA ASN A 332 -35.64 -1.79 10.49
C ASN A 332 -36.24 -0.61 9.73
N LEU A 333 -35.43 0.09 8.94
CA LEU A 333 -35.86 1.18 8.06
C LEU A 333 -35.99 0.64 6.63
N VAL A 334 -37.20 0.42 6.15
CA VAL A 334 -37.46 -0.18 4.83
C VAL A 334 -37.46 0.91 3.78
N ALA A 335 -36.37 1.00 3.01
CA ALA A 335 -36.21 2.02 1.98
C ALA A 335 -37.13 1.74 0.76
N PRO A 336 -37.62 2.77 0.06
CA PRO A 336 -37.41 4.19 0.33
C PRO A 336 -38.26 4.69 1.51
N VAL A 337 -37.63 5.42 2.45
CA VAL A 337 -38.32 5.99 3.61
C VAL A 337 -37.63 7.25 4.11
N GLU A 338 -38.43 8.23 4.53
CA GLU A 338 -37.97 9.46 5.17
C GLU A 338 -38.44 9.55 6.62
N VAL A 339 -37.49 9.77 7.52
CA VAL A 339 -37.70 10.06 8.93
C VAL A 339 -37.42 11.54 9.14
N GLY A 340 -38.42 12.29 9.56
CA GLY A 340 -38.32 13.73 9.81
C GLY A 340 -37.37 14.11 10.95
N SER A 341 -37.16 15.41 11.11
CA SER A 341 -36.32 15.97 12.17
C SER A 341 -36.99 15.83 13.53
N GLY A 342 -36.20 15.58 14.58
CA GLY A 342 -36.71 15.40 15.95
C GLY A 342 -37.61 14.18 16.16
N VAL A 343 -37.70 13.27 15.18
CA VAL A 343 -38.52 12.05 15.28
C VAL A 343 -37.92 11.09 16.30
N THR A 344 -38.78 10.43 17.08
CA THR A 344 -38.41 9.28 17.90
C THR A 344 -39.00 8.02 17.29
N ILE A 345 -38.18 7.01 17.02
CA ILE A 345 -38.62 5.68 16.60
C ILE A 345 -38.45 4.73 17.78
N GLY A 346 -39.53 4.11 18.22
CA GLY A 346 -39.46 3.15 19.32
C GLY A 346 -38.71 1.87 18.94
N ALA A 347 -37.99 1.30 19.90
CA ALA A 347 -37.20 0.08 19.70
C ALA A 347 -38.01 -1.08 19.11
N GLY A 348 -37.35 -1.86 18.24
CA GLY A 348 -37.92 -3.02 17.55
C GLY A 348 -38.94 -2.69 16.46
N SER A 349 -39.04 -1.42 16.03
CA SER A 349 -39.99 -1.03 15.00
C SER A 349 -39.48 -1.33 13.59
N THR A 350 -40.39 -1.69 12.69
CA THR A 350 -40.20 -1.77 11.25
C THR A 350 -40.95 -0.61 10.61
N ILE A 351 -40.21 0.32 10.01
CA ILE A 351 -40.74 1.56 9.46
C ILE A 351 -40.78 1.43 7.94
N THR A 352 -42.00 1.48 7.38
CA THR A 352 -42.28 1.29 5.96
C THR A 352 -42.95 2.50 5.30
N LYS A 353 -43.18 3.56 6.08
CA LYS A 353 -43.80 4.81 5.64
C LYS A 353 -43.04 5.97 6.26
N ASN A 354 -43.07 7.10 5.57
CA ASN A 354 -42.47 8.32 6.08
C ASN A 354 -43.07 8.69 7.44
N VAL A 355 -42.24 9.32 8.26
CA VAL A 355 -42.61 9.84 9.59
C VAL A 355 -42.30 11.33 9.58
N ASP A 356 -43.31 12.17 9.78
CA ASP A 356 -43.12 13.61 9.77
C ASP A 356 -42.40 14.09 11.03
N ASP A 357 -41.89 15.31 11.00
CA ASP A 357 -41.10 15.91 12.07
C ASP A 357 -41.76 15.83 13.46
N ASN A 358 -40.94 15.67 14.49
CA ASN A 358 -41.31 15.68 15.90
C ASN A 358 -42.36 14.63 16.32
N GLN A 359 -42.52 13.55 15.54
CA GLN A 359 -43.43 12.46 15.85
C GLN A 359 -42.76 11.30 16.57
N LEU A 360 -43.59 10.50 17.26
CA LEU A 360 -43.23 9.16 17.72
C LEU A 360 -43.77 8.12 16.73
N ALA A 361 -42.87 7.34 16.13
CA ALA A 361 -43.23 6.18 15.32
C ALA A 361 -42.97 4.87 16.08
N ILE A 362 -43.99 4.02 16.16
CA ILE A 362 -43.90 2.70 16.80
C ILE A 362 -44.64 1.66 15.96
N SER A 363 -43.98 0.53 15.72
CA SER A 363 -44.64 -0.67 15.21
C SER A 363 -44.29 -1.85 16.11
N ARG A 364 -45.16 -2.17 17.07
CA ARG A 364 -44.91 -3.23 18.06
C ARG A 364 -46.13 -4.13 18.20
N ALA A 365 -45.88 -5.43 18.31
CA ALA A 365 -46.93 -6.38 18.70
C ALA A 365 -47.33 -6.14 20.16
N LYS A 366 -48.60 -6.36 20.50
CA LYS A 366 -49.02 -6.41 21.90
C LYS A 366 -48.31 -7.57 22.58
N GLN A 367 -47.67 -7.30 23.72
CA GLN A 367 -47.02 -8.34 24.51
C GLN A 367 -48.05 -9.34 25.04
N ALA A 368 -47.76 -10.63 24.90
CA ALA A 368 -48.52 -11.71 25.51
C ALA A 368 -47.65 -12.52 26.48
N THR A 369 -48.26 -13.04 27.54
CA THR A 369 -47.60 -13.91 28.51
C THR A 369 -48.34 -15.24 28.60
N ILE A 370 -47.70 -16.32 28.15
CA ILE A 370 -48.29 -17.67 28.14
C ILE A 370 -47.98 -18.35 29.47
N LYS A 371 -48.98 -18.43 30.35
CA LYS A 371 -48.87 -19.18 31.61
C LYS A 371 -48.70 -20.68 31.32
N GLY A 372 -47.81 -21.34 32.05
CA GLY A 372 -47.61 -22.80 31.96
C GLY A 372 -46.75 -23.26 30.79
N TRP A 373 -46.10 -22.36 30.05
CA TRP A 373 -45.12 -22.74 29.03
C TRP A 373 -43.96 -23.51 29.66
N LYS A 374 -43.74 -24.76 29.23
CA LYS A 374 -42.61 -25.58 29.65
C LYS A 374 -41.55 -25.57 28.56
N ARG A 375 -40.31 -25.25 28.92
CA ARG A 375 -39.16 -25.37 28.01
C ARG A 375 -39.01 -26.85 27.61
N PRO A 376 -38.76 -27.18 26.33
CA PRO A 376 -38.53 -28.56 25.92
C PRO A 376 -37.37 -29.20 26.70
N GLU A 377 -37.61 -30.41 27.21
CA GLU A 377 -36.59 -31.23 27.85
C GLU A 377 -36.01 -32.22 26.84
N LYS A 378 -34.69 -32.43 26.88
CA LYS A 378 -34.04 -33.45 26.06
C LYS A 378 -34.57 -34.82 26.48
N LYS A 379 -35.03 -35.62 25.50
CA LYS A 379 -35.24 -37.06 25.74
C LYS A 379 -33.88 -37.66 26.11
N ARG A 380 -33.76 -38.23 27.31
CA ARG A 380 -32.59 -39.05 27.67
C ARG A 380 -32.65 -40.29 26.78
N SER A 381 -31.62 -40.48 25.94
CA SER A 381 -31.39 -41.69 25.16
C SER A 381 -31.07 -42.86 26.06
#